data_AF-A0A6V7IZD0-F1
#
_entry.id   AF-A0A6V7IZD0-F1
#
_cell.length_a   1.000
_cell.length_b   1.000
_cell.length_c   1.000
_cell.angle_alpha   90.00
_cell.angle_beta   90.00
_cell.angle_gamma   90.00
#
_symmetry.space_group_name_H-M   'P 1'
#
loop_
_entity.id
_entity.type
_entity.pdbx_description
1 polymer ?
#
loop_
_entity_poly.entity_id
_entity_poly.type
_entity_poly.pdbx_seq_one_letter_code
_entity_poly.pdbx_strand_id
1 'polypeptide(L)' 'DLQKWLDESSHGCVLFAFGSMVKIETYPEEILKIFYEMFERIAPVRVIWKIVEPSLLPAGLPKNVMTSPWIPQVAAL' A
#
# COMPACT_ATOMS: atom_id res chain seq x y z
N ASP A 1 3.25 -4.78 14.57
CA ASP A 1 2.96 -3.43 14.04
C ASP A 1 1.94 -3.44 12.91
N LEU A 2 2.17 -4.17 11.80
CA LEU A 2 1.17 -4.32 10.72
C LEU A 2 -0.20 -4.76 11.24
N GLN A 3 -0.26 -5.87 12.00
CA GLN A 3 -1.52 -6.40 12.52
C GLN A 3 -2.27 -5.37 13.37
N LYS A 4 -1.59 -4.71 14.32
CA LYS A 4 -2.16 -3.63 15.13
C LYS A 4 -2.70 -2.48 14.27
N TRP A 5 -1.98 -2.08 13.23
CA TRP A 5 -2.44 -1.06 12.30
C TRP A 5 -3.63 -1.53 11.43
N LEU A 6 -3.82 -2.83 11.22
CA LEU A 6 -5.03 -3.35 10.58
C LEU A 6 -6.20 -3.41 11.56
N ASP A 7 -5.96 -3.90 12.77
CA ASP A 7 -6.95 -4.08 13.84
C ASP A 7 -7.53 -2.75 14.32
N GLU A 8 -6.74 -1.67 14.25
CA GLU A 8 -7.20 -0.30 14.54
C GLU A 8 -8.07 0.31 13.43
N SER A 9 -8.23 -0.36 12.28
CA SER A 9 -9.11 0.13 11.21
C SER A 9 -10.58 -0.23 11.49
N SER A 10 -11.42 0.78 11.65
CA SER A 10 -12.88 0.60 11.75
C SER A 10 -13.59 0.49 10.40
N HIS A 11 -12.90 0.72 9.29
CA HIS A 11 -13.48 0.81 7.94
C HIS A 11 -12.97 -0.30 7.01
N GLY A 12 -12.34 -1.35 7.56
CA GLY A 12 -11.70 -2.41 6.79
C GLY A 12 -10.34 -1.99 6.22
N CYS A 13 -9.71 -2.91 5.48
CA CYS A 13 -8.40 -2.71 4.90
C CYS A 13 -8.35 -3.28 3.47
N VAL A 14 -7.56 -2.64 2.60
CA VAL A 14 -7.30 -3.10 1.22
C VAL A 14 -5.86 -3.57 1.12
N LEU A 15 -5.68 -4.79 0.63
CA LEU A 15 -4.39 -5.28 0.15
C LEU A 15 -4.23 -4.92 -1.33
N PHE A 16 -3.26 -4.09 -1.67
CA PHE A 16 -2.97 -3.68 -3.04
C PHE A 16 -1.63 -4.26 -3.51
N ALA A 17 -1.65 -5.12 -4.53
CA ALA A 17 -0.47 -5.77 -5.08
C ALA A 17 -0.64 -6.12 -6.57
N PHE A 18 0.40 -5.90 -7.39
CA PHE A 18 0.43 -6.27 -8.81
C PHE A 18 0.97 -7.68 -9.08
N GLY A 19 1.07 -8.53 -8.05
CA GLY A 19 1.71 -9.85 -8.13
C GLY A 19 3.22 -9.81 -7.86
N SER A 20 3.94 -10.85 -8.28
CA SER A 20 5.40 -10.99 -8.06
C SER A 20 6.25 -10.41 -9.19
N MET A 21 5.70 -10.31 -10.40
CA MET A 21 6.44 -9.93 -11.61
C MET A 21 6.51 -8.42 -11.84
N VAL A 22 5.54 -7.67 -11.30
CA VAL A 22 5.45 -6.22 -11.50
C VAL A 22 6.02 -5.49 -10.29
N LYS A 23 7.07 -4.70 -10.53
CA LYS A 23 7.62 -3.74 -9.57
C LYS A 23 7.06 -2.35 -9.89
N ILE A 24 5.95 -1.99 -9.26
CA ILE A 24 5.27 -0.73 -9.56
C ILE A 24 6.12 0.48 -9.15
N GLU A 25 6.96 0.33 -8.13
CA GLU A 25 7.88 1.36 -7.64
C GLU A 25 8.93 1.81 -8.67
N THR A 26 9.10 1.09 -9.79
CA THR A 26 9.99 1.50 -10.90
C THR A 26 9.27 2.29 -11.99
N TYR A 27 7.96 2.55 -11.84
CA TYR A 27 7.18 3.28 -12.83
C TYR A 27 7.47 4.79 -12.71
N PRO A 28 7.16 5.59 -13.75
CA PRO A 28 7.30 7.04 -13.69
C PRO A 28 6.57 7.63 -12.48
N GLU A 29 7.14 8.68 -11.90
CA GLU A 29 6.63 9.34 -10.69
C GLU A 29 5.17 9.81 -10.86
N GLU A 30 4.80 10.26 -12.06
CA GLU A 30 3.43 10.67 -12.39
C GLU A 30 2.42 9.54 -12.16
N ILE A 31 2.79 8.31 -12.52
CA ILE A 31 1.94 7.13 -12.31
C ILE A 31 1.84 6.80 -10.83
N LEU A 32 2.95 6.87 -10.09
CA LEU A 32 2.96 6.64 -8.64
C LEU A 32 2.09 7.66 -7.90
N LYS A 33 2.13 8.93 -8.30
CA LYS A 33 1.30 9.99 -7.73
C LYS A 33 -0.19 9.78 -7.99
N ILE A 34 -0.58 9.23 -9.14
CA ILE A 34 -1.99 8.85 -9.41
C ILE A 34 -2.46 7.79 -8.38
N PHE A 35 -1.61 6.81 -8.05
CA PHE A 35 -1.94 5.85 -6.98
C PHE A 35 -2.05 6.53 -5.61
N TYR A 36 -1.19 7.49 -5.30
CA TYR A 36 -1.26 8.22 -4.03
C TYR A 36 -2.59 8.98 -3.91
N GLU A 37 -2.99 9.71 -4.95
CA GLU A 37 -4.28 10.40 -4.98
C GLU A 37 -5.46 9.43 -4.85
N MET A 38 -5.39 8.28 -5.52
CA MET A 38 -6.42 7.24 -5.44
C MET A 38 -6.54 6.71 -4.00
N PHE A 39 -5.42 6.40 -3.34
CA PHE A 39 -5.43 5.89 -1.98
C PHE A 39 -5.91 6.93 -0.97
N GLU A 40 -5.56 8.21 -1.16
CA GLU A 40 -6.04 9.29 -0.31
C GLU A 40 -7.56 9.46 -0.42
N ARG A 41 -8.14 9.34 -1.62
CA ARG A 41 -9.58 9.46 -1.85
C ARG A 41 -10.42 8.36 -1.18
N ILE A 42 -9.83 7.19 -0.92
CA ILE A 42 -10.52 6.09 -0.23
C ILE A 42 -10.29 6.09 1.28
N ALA A 43 -9.55 7.08 1.82
CA ALA A 43 -9.49 7.28 3.25
C ALA A 43 -10.93 7.46 3.82
N PRO A 44 -11.23 6.91 5.02
CA PRO A 44 -10.30 6.37 6.01
C PRO A 44 -9.95 4.88 5.83
N VAL A 45 -10.32 4.23 4.72
CA VAL A 45 -9.93 2.84 4.46
C VAL A 45 -8.41 2.75 4.40
N ARG A 46 -7.83 1.82 5.17
CA ARG A 46 -6.39 1.59 5.25
C ARG A 46 -5.94 0.72 4.08
N VAL A 47 -4.80 1.06 3.47
CA VAL A 47 -4.23 0.33 2.33
C VAL A 47 -2.87 -0.23 2.70
N ILE A 48 -2.70 -1.54 2.55
CA ILE A 48 -1.38 -2.15 2.52
C ILE A 48 -0.95 -2.24 1.06
N TRP A 49 0.08 -1.49 0.69
CA TRP A 49 0.63 -1.54 -0.65
C TRP A 49 1.89 -2.41 -0.67
N LYS A 50 1.84 -3.51 -1.43
CA LYS A 50 3.01 -4.37 -1.63
C LYS A 50 4.03 -3.67 -2.52
N ILE A 51 5.18 -3.32 -1.95
CA ILE A 51 6.29 -2.61 -2.62
C ILE A 51 7.60 -3.27 -2.20
N VAL A 52 8.36 -3.80 -3.17
CA VAL A 52 9.59 -4.54 -2.90
C VAL A 52 10.70 -3.61 -2.42
N GLU A 53 10.80 -2.42 -3.03
CA GLU A 53 11.81 -1.42 -2.69
C GLU A 53 11.17 -0.04 -2.38
N PRO A 54 10.70 0.19 -1.14
CA PRO A 54 10.01 1.42 -0.77
C PRO A 54 10.83 2.71 -0.93
N SER A 55 12.16 2.61 -0.98
CA SER A 55 13.04 3.77 -1.20
C SER A 55 12.94 4.37 -2.61
N LEU A 56 12.37 3.65 -3.58
CA LEU A 56 12.12 4.17 -4.93
C LEU A 56 10.83 4.98 -5.03
N LEU A 57 9.99 4.95 -4.00
CA LEU A 57 8.74 5.71 -4.00
C LEU A 57 9.00 7.21 -3.82
N PRO A 58 8.23 8.08 -4.51
CA PRO A 58 8.29 9.50 -4.28
C PRO A 58 7.80 9.85 -2.87
N ALA A 59 8.26 10.99 -2.36
CA ALA A 59 7.77 11.53 -1.10
C ALA A 59 6.26 11.81 -1.17
N GLY A 60 5.61 11.84 0.00
CA GLY A 60 4.19 12.16 0.12
C GLY A 60 3.25 10.96 0.12
N LEU A 61 3.73 9.78 0.56
CA LEU A 61 2.86 8.61 0.75
C LEU A 61 1.67 8.98 1.66
N PRO A 62 0.41 8.70 1.25
CA PRO A 62 -0.76 9.06 2.06
C PRO A 62 -0.77 8.37 3.42
N LYS A 63 -1.33 9.04 4.44
CA LYS A 63 -1.30 8.56 5.84
C LYS A 63 -2.07 7.26 6.07
N ASN A 64 -3.06 6.95 5.22
CA ASN A 64 -3.82 5.71 5.26
C ASN A 64 -3.14 4.57 4.49
N VAL A 65 -1.92 4.77 3.97
CA VAL A 65 -1.17 3.76 3.22
C VAL A 65 0.04 3.32 4.01
N MET A 66 0.27 2.01 4.06
CA MET A 66 1.50 1.43 4.57
C MET A 66 2.12 0.54 3.49
N THR A 67 3.43 0.67 3.27
CA THR A 67 4.17 -0.15 2.31
C THR A 67 4.79 -1.35 3.00
N SER A 68 4.75 -2.51 2.36
CA SER A 68 5.48 -3.70 2.83
C SER A 68 6.06 -4.49 1.66
N PRO A 69 7.32 -4.95 1.72
CA PRO A 69 7.89 -5.82 0.69
C PRO A 69 7.31 -7.22 0.71
N TRP A 70 6.79 -7.63 1.87
CA TRP A 70 6.23 -8.95 2.07
C TRP A 70 4.98 -8.89 2.93
N ILE A 71 3.98 -9.68 2.56
CA ILE A 71 2.71 -9.75 3.26
C ILE A 71 2.47 -11.23 3.55
N PRO A 72 2.24 -11.62 4.81
CA PRO A 72 2.07 -13.03 5.16
C PRO A 72 0.88 -13.63 4.42
N GLN A 73 1.16 -14.64 3.60
CA GLN A 73 0.21 -15.29 2.70
C GLN A 73 -0.90 -16.09 3.42
N VAL A 74 -0.86 -16.21 4.77
CA VAL A 74 -1.67 -17.20 5.52
C VAL A 74 -2.66 -16.58 6.51
N ALA A 75 -3.07 -15.32 6.34
CA ALA A 75 -4.08 -14.70 7.23
C ALA A 75 -5.24 -14.02 6.47
N ALA A 76 -5.55 -14.51 5.27
CA ALA A 76 -6.69 -14.05 4.47
C ALA A 76 -7.48 -15.25 3.92
N LEU A 77 -7.89 -16.15 4.82
CA LEU A 77 -9.01 -17.08 4.64
C LEU A 77 -9.89 -17.00 5.88
#